data_AF-A0A397HFM9-F1
#
_entry.id   AF-A0A397HFM9-F1
#
_cell.length_a   1.000
_cell.length_b   1.000
_cell.length_c   1.000
_cell.angle_alpha   90.00
_cell.angle_beta   90.00
_cell.angle_gamma   90.00
#
_symmetry.space_group_name_H-M   'P 1'
#
loop_
_entity.id
_entity.type
_entity.pdbx_description
1 polymer ?
#
loop_
_entity_poly.entity_id
_entity_poly.type
_entity_poly.pdbx_seq_one_letter_code
_entity_poly.pdbx_strand_id
1 'polypeptide(L)'
;MKANQDEILCWYNYAEGFEKKVKDIMDNDKKVKDQQARTQVYNFIIPHLPGITKENLRKKTQRARNIHKLFKRIGVKKIKRVVTYSADTISKLTSIQIQSIIDRFTNSTLTRMAKAELTKELPF
;
A
#
# COMPACT_ATOMS: atom_id res chain seq x y z
N MET A 1 10.74 -14.98 -5.89
CA MET A 1 9.85 -15.61 -6.90
C MET A 1 9.00 -14.55 -7.57
N LYS A 2 8.74 -14.65 -8.87
CA LYS A 2 7.90 -13.68 -9.61
C LYS A 2 6.45 -13.65 -9.09
N ALA A 3 5.91 -14.81 -8.72
CA ALA A 3 4.56 -14.96 -8.18
C ALA A 3 4.29 -14.06 -6.95
N ASN A 4 5.22 -13.98 -5.99
CA ASN A 4 5.05 -13.12 -4.82
C ASN A 4 4.96 -11.64 -5.20
N GLN A 5 5.73 -11.22 -6.20
CA GLN A 5 5.78 -9.82 -6.63
C GLN A 5 4.49 -9.43 -7.33
N ASP A 6 4.00 -10.30 -8.22
CA ASP A 6 2.75 -10.11 -8.94
C ASP A 6 1.55 -10.10 -7.98
N GLU A 7 1.56 -10.99 -6.98
CA GLU A 7 0.55 -11.00 -5.93
C GLU A 7 0.59 -9.69 -5.12
N ILE A 8 1.76 -9.28 -4.59
CA ILE A 8 1.89 -8.02 -3.84
C ILE A 8 1.40 -6.83 -4.67
N LEU A 9 1.71 -6.80 -5.98
CA LEU A 9 1.26 -5.75 -6.88
C LEU A 9 -0.27 -5.76 -7.06
N CYS A 10 -0.89 -6.93 -7.18
CA CYS A 10 -2.35 -7.06 -7.26
C CYS A 10 -3.03 -6.48 -6.00
N TRP A 11 -2.55 -6.85 -4.82
CA TRP A 11 -3.07 -6.32 -3.56
C TRP A 11 -2.84 -4.81 -3.41
N TYR A 12 -1.67 -4.30 -3.85
CA TYR A 12 -1.38 -2.86 -3.89
C TYR A 12 -2.39 -2.11 -4.77
N ASN A 13 -2.58 -2.56 -6.02
CA ASN A 13 -3.46 -1.91 -6.99
C ASN A 13 -4.93 -1.93 -6.53
N TYR A 14 -5.37 -3.05 -5.95
CA TYR A 14 -6.71 -3.14 -5.35
C TYR A 14 -6.92 -2.07 -4.27
N ALA A 15 -6.00 -1.95 -3.31
CA ALA A 15 -6.13 -0.96 -2.24
C ALA A 15 -6.01 0.48 -2.76
N GLU A 16 -5.15 0.75 -3.74
CA GLU A 16 -5.03 2.06 -4.37
C GLU A 16 -6.34 2.47 -5.07
N GLY A 17 -6.91 1.57 -5.88
CA GLY A 17 -8.19 1.80 -6.55
C GLY A 17 -9.35 1.96 -5.56
N PHE A 18 -9.37 1.17 -4.49
CA PHE A 18 -10.36 1.28 -3.41
C PHE A 18 -10.30 2.66 -2.75
N GLU A 19 -9.12 3.10 -2.29
CA GLU A 19 -8.95 4.41 -1.62
C GLU A 19 -9.25 5.56 -2.58
N LYS A 20 -8.91 5.44 -3.87
CA LYS A 20 -9.28 6.44 -4.89
C LYS A 20 -10.80 6.55 -5.01
N LYS A 21 -11.51 5.44 -5.13
CA LYS A 21 -12.98 5.46 -5.25
C LYS A 21 -13.66 6.02 -4.00
N VAL A 22 -13.14 5.71 -2.81
CA VAL A 22 -13.61 6.31 -1.54
C VAL A 22 -13.44 7.82 -1.57
N LYS A 23 -12.26 8.30 -1.98
CA LYS A 23 -11.97 9.72 -2.10
C LYS A 23 -12.89 10.40 -3.12
N ASP A 24 -13.06 9.81 -4.30
CA ASP A 24 -13.93 10.35 -5.36
C ASP A 24 -15.38 10.52 -4.86
N ILE A 25 -15.91 9.55 -4.10
CA ILE A 25 -17.25 9.65 -3.50
C ILE A 25 -17.32 10.82 -2.52
N MET A 26 -16.34 10.96 -1.62
CA MET A 26 -16.29 12.05 -0.64
C MET A 26 -16.06 13.42 -1.29
N ASP A 27 -15.37 13.46 -2.42
CA ASP A 27 -15.13 14.70 -3.15
C ASP A 27 -16.36 15.15 -3.92
N ASN A 28 -17.16 14.21 -4.45
CA ASN A 28 -18.42 14.48 -5.14
C ASN A 28 -19.56 14.87 -4.17
N ASP A 29 -19.57 14.34 -2.95
CA ASP A 29 -20.52 14.75 -1.90
C ASP A 29 -19.82 14.93 -0.56
N LYS A 30 -19.58 16.20 -0.21
CA LYS A 30 -18.90 16.59 1.04
C LYS A 30 -19.68 16.24 2.31
N LYS A 31 -20.96 15.86 2.22
CA LYS A 31 -21.75 15.36 3.36
C LYS A 31 -21.46 13.89 3.67
N VAL A 32 -20.92 13.14 2.71
CA VAL A 32 -20.60 11.71 2.88
C VAL A 32 -19.36 11.55 3.75
N LYS A 33 -19.51 10.84 4.87
CA LYS A 33 -18.40 10.48 5.76
C LYS A 33 -17.61 9.29 5.21
N ASP A 34 -16.33 9.16 5.58
CA ASP A 34 -15.44 8.06 5.12
C ASP A 34 -16.08 6.67 5.27
N GLN A 35 -16.71 6.38 6.41
CA GLN A 35 -17.37 5.09 6.63
C GLN A 35 -18.52 4.82 5.66
N GLN A 36 -19.29 5.86 5.29
CA GLN A 36 -20.38 5.76 4.31
C GLN A 36 -19.81 5.56 2.90
N ALA A 37 -18.80 6.35 2.52
CA ALA A 37 -18.12 6.19 1.23
C ALA A 37 -17.52 4.78 1.07
N ARG A 38 -16.80 4.27 2.08
CA ARG A 38 -16.29 2.88 2.08
C ARG A 38 -17.39 1.86 1.96
N THR A 39 -18.53 2.07 2.63
CA THR A 39 -19.70 1.19 2.53
C THR A 39 -20.27 1.14 1.12
N GLN A 40 -20.33 2.29 0.43
CA GLN A 40 -20.73 2.34 -0.97
C GLN A 40 -19.75 1.59 -1.88
N VAL A 41 -18.44 1.77 -1.69
CA VAL A 41 -17.43 1.02 -2.46
C VAL A 41 -17.54 -0.49 -2.22
N TYR A 42 -17.78 -0.94 -0.98
CA TYR A 42 -18.02 -2.36 -0.71
C TYR A 42 -19.28 -2.87 -1.41
N ASN A 43 -20.37 -2.11 -1.37
CA ASN A 43 -21.62 -2.48 -2.04
C ASN A 43 -21.47 -2.51 -3.57
N PHE A 44 -20.59 -1.69 -4.13
CA PHE A 44 -20.25 -1.71 -5.55
C PHE A 44 -19.43 -2.95 -5.93
N ILE A 45 -18.48 -3.39 -5.09
CA ILE A 45 -17.59 -4.51 -5.39
C ILE A 45 -18.29 -5.88 -5.18
N ILE A 46 -19.11 -6.01 -4.13
CA ILE A 46 -19.64 -7.30 -3.69
C ILE A 46 -20.40 -8.11 -4.78
N PRO A 47 -21.18 -7.50 -5.70
CA PRO A 47 -21.90 -8.27 -6.72
C PRO A 47 -20.98 -8.93 -7.74
N HIS A 48 -19.74 -8.42 -7.88
CA HIS A 48 -18.74 -8.96 -8.79
C HIS A 48 -17.88 -10.07 -8.16
N LEU A 49 -18.10 -10.40 -6.88
CA LEU A 49 -17.32 -11.39 -6.13
C LEU A 49 -18.25 -12.44 -5.50
N PRO A 50 -18.88 -13.31 -6.32
CA PRO A 50 -19.77 -14.34 -5.80
C PRO A 50 -19.03 -15.24 -4.80
N GLY A 51 -19.69 -15.56 -3.68
CA GLY A 51 -19.12 -16.38 -2.60
C GLY A 51 -18.24 -15.61 -1.59
N ILE A 52 -17.97 -14.32 -1.79
CA ILE A 52 -17.28 -13.49 -0.81
C ILE A 52 -18.29 -12.69 0.02
N THR A 53 -18.23 -12.81 1.35
CA THR A 53 -19.04 -11.97 2.24
C THR A 53 -18.46 -10.57 2.38
N LYS A 54 -19.31 -9.59 2.69
CA LYS A 54 -18.87 -8.21 2.94
C LYS A 54 -17.87 -8.10 4.09
N GLU A 55 -18.01 -8.94 5.12
CA GLU A 55 -17.05 -8.99 6.23
C GLU A 55 -15.68 -9.51 5.77
N ASN A 56 -15.65 -10.58 4.98
CA ASN A 56 -14.41 -11.10 4.41
C ASN A 56 -13.75 -10.08 3.47
N LEU A 57 -14.54 -9.36 2.68
CA LEU A 57 -14.05 -8.27 1.83
C LEU A 57 -13.43 -7.13 2.66
N ARG A 58 -14.05 -6.74 3.78
CA ARG A 58 -13.49 -5.75 4.71
C ARG A 58 -12.14 -6.20 5.28
N LYS A 59 -12.03 -7.45 5.73
CA LYS A 59 -10.78 -8.03 6.25
C LYS A 59 -9.68 -8.05 5.17
N LYS A 60 -10.00 -8.50 3.95
CA LYS A 60 -9.08 -8.48 2.80
C LYS A 60 -8.64 -7.05 2.45
N THR A 61 -9.57 -6.10 2.49
CA THR A 61 -9.27 -4.69 2.22
C THR A 61 -8.33 -4.10 3.26
N GLN A 62 -8.54 -4.39 4.54
CA GLN A 62 -7.63 -3.92 5.59
C GLN A 62 -6.21 -4.48 5.41
N ARG A 63 -6.09 -5.75 5.03
CA ARG A 63 -4.80 -6.39 4.69
C ARG A 63 -4.13 -5.76 3.47
N ALA A 64 -4.89 -5.48 2.41
CA ALA A 64 -4.39 -4.79 1.22
C ALA A 64 -3.91 -3.37 1.53
N ARG A 65 -4.61 -2.64 2.42
CA ARG A 65 -4.21 -1.29 2.84
C ARG A 65 -2.84 -1.26 3.54
N ASN A 66 -2.46 -2.31 4.27
CA ASN A 66 -1.13 -2.41 4.86
C ASN A 66 -0.03 -2.47 3.80
N ILE A 67 -0.22 -3.31 2.78
CA ILE A 67 0.68 -3.41 1.62
C ILE A 67 0.76 -2.05 0.89
N HIS A 68 -0.39 -1.45 0.60
CA HIS A 68 -0.46 -0.15 -0.06
C HIS A 68 0.24 0.96 0.74
N LYS A 69 0.01 1.06 2.05
CA LYS A 69 0.66 2.04 2.92
C LYS A 69 2.18 1.93 2.85
N LEU A 70 2.71 0.71 2.93
CA LEU A 70 4.15 0.45 2.88
C LEU A 70 4.73 0.90 1.53
N PHE A 71 4.25 0.30 0.43
CA PHE A 71 4.84 0.51 -0.89
C PHE A 71 4.54 1.86 -1.52
N LYS A 72 3.46 2.54 -1.13
CA LYS A 72 3.22 3.94 -1.51
C LYS A 72 4.29 4.86 -0.95
N ARG A 73 4.83 4.56 0.24
CA ARG A 73 5.85 5.38 0.91
C ARG A 73 7.27 5.04 0.48
N ILE A 74 7.62 3.75 0.40
CA ILE A 74 8.97 3.32 0.00
C ILE A 74 9.17 3.24 -1.53
N GLY A 75 8.08 3.36 -2.28
CA GLY A 75 8.03 3.32 -3.73
C GLY A 75 7.60 1.96 -4.29
N VAL A 76 6.60 1.97 -5.17
CA VAL A 76 6.01 0.78 -5.79
C VAL A 76 7.05 -0.06 -6.53
N LYS A 77 8.06 0.58 -7.13
CA LYS A 77 9.19 -0.11 -7.80
C LYS A 77 9.95 -1.06 -6.87
N LYS A 78 9.86 -0.90 -5.54
CA LYS A 78 10.47 -1.79 -4.55
C LYS A 78 9.77 -3.14 -4.43
N ILE A 79 8.52 -3.28 -4.87
CA ILE A 79 7.82 -4.58 -4.92
C ILE A 79 8.64 -5.59 -5.74
N LYS A 80 9.24 -5.15 -6.86
CA LYS A 80 10.12 -5.98 -7.71
C LYS A 80 11.38 -6.49 -7.01
N ARG A 81 11.73 -5.94 -5.84
CA ARG A 81 12.88 -6.36 -5.03
C ARG A 81 12.50 -7.31 -3.89
N VAL A 82 11.21 -7.60 -3.70
CA VAL A 82 10.76 -8.57 -2.70
C VAL A 82 11.04 -9.97 -3.25
N VAL A 83 11.85 -10.74 -2.51
CA VAL A 83 12.26 -12.10 -2.90
C VAL A 83 11.63 -13.15 -2.00
N THR A 84 11.68 -12.94 -0.69
CA THR A 84 11.40 -13.96 0.34
C THR A 84 10.03 -13.83 1.01
N TYR A 85 9.41 -12.64 1.01
CA TYR A 85 8.13 -12.41 1.69
C TYR A 85 6.96 -12.49 0.71
N SER A 86 5.87 -13.14 1.13
CA SER A 86 4.60 -13.19 0.39
C SER A 86 3.72 -11.97 0.68
N ALA A 87 2.67 -11.77 -0.13
CA ALA A 87 1.67 -10.74 0.15
C ALA A 87 0.98 -10.98 1.50
N ASP A 88 0.65 -12.23 1.83
CA ASP A 88 0.02 -12.58 3.11
C ASP A 88 0.91 -12.17 4.31
N THR A 89 2.20 -12.50 4.28
CA THR A 89 3.14 -12.13 5.35
C THR A 89 3.23 -10.61 5.52
N ILE A 90 3.38 -9.87 4.42
CA ILE A 90 3.47 -8.40 4.47
C ILE A 90 2.15 -7.79 4.94
N SER A 91 1.01 -8.35 4.55
CA SER A 91 -0.31 -7.83 4.93
C SER A 91 -0.59 -7.89 6.43
N LYS A 92 0.08 -8.79 7.15
CA LYS A 92 -0.04 -8.99 8.60
C LYS A 92 0.78 -8.00 9.43
N LEU A 93 1.63 -7.19 8.80
CA LEU A 93 2.41 -6.18 9.51
C LEU A 93 1.50 -5.16 10.21
N THR A 94 1.86 -4.78 11.42
CA THR A 94 1.16 -3.73 12.18
C THR A 94 1.53 -2.35 11.64
N SER A 95 0.73 -1.33 12.00
CA SER A 95 1.01 0.06 11.66
C SER A 95 2.41 0.51 12.12
N ILE A 96 2.83 0.06 13.30
CA ILE A 96 4.14 0.34 13.90
C ILE A 96 5.25 -0.32 13.08
N GLN A 97 5.11 -1.62 12.75
CA GLN A 97 6.11 -2.33 11.95
C GLN A 97 6.27 -1.72 10.55
N ILE A 98 5.16 -1.35 9.90
CA ILE A 98 5.18 -0.64 8.62
C ILE A 98 5.96 0.67 8.75
N GLN A 99 5.69 1.46 9.80
CA GLN A 99 6.38 2.73 10.01
C GLN A 99 7.88 2.52 10.22
N SER A 100 8.28 1.57 11.07
CA SER A 100 9.69 1.24 11.28
C SER A 100 10.40 0.81 10.00
N ILE A 101 9.72 0.11 9.09
CA ILE A 101 10.29 -0.22 7.77
C ILE A 101 10.44 1.04 6.92
N ILE A 102 9.42 1.90 6.85
CA ILE A 102 9.48 3.16 6.11
C ILE A 102 10.65 4.02 6.59
N ASP A 103 10.82 4.17 7.90
CA ASP A 103 11.87 5.00 8.49
C ASP A 103 13.26 4.50 8.12
N ARG A 104 13.48 3.17 8.12
CA ARG A 104 14.74 2.56 7.65
C ARG A 104 15.04 2.87 6.18
N PHE A 105 14.02 2.85 5.31
CA PHE A 105 14.18 3.19 3.90
C PHE A 105 14.45 4.69 3.67
N THR A 106 13.82 5.56 4.47
CA THR A 106 14.04 7.01 4.40
C THR A 106 15.44 7.38 4.90
N ASN A 107 15.84 6.87 6.06
CA ASN A 107 17.15 7.17 6.64
C ASN A 107 18.30 6.70 5.74
N SER A 108 18.21 5.48 5.20
CA SER A 108 19.20 4.97 4.26
C SER A 108 19.29 5.80 2.97
N THR A 109 18.18 6.38 2.53
CA THR A 109 18.16 7.28 1.36
C THR A 109 18.87 8.59 1.65
N LEU A 110 18.58 9.22 2.81
CA LEU A 110 19.24 10.45 3.25
C LEU A 110 20.75 10.26 3.43
N THR A 111 21.18 9.18 4.10
CA THR A 111 22.61 8.87 4.28
C THR A 111 23.32 8.71 2.93
N ARG A 112 22.68 8.07 1.94
CA ARG A 112 23.26 7.89 0.61
C ARG A 112 23.35 9.21 -0.16
N MET A 113 22.35 10.08 -0.04
CA MET A 113 22.39 11.41 -0.66
C MET A 113 23.49 12.27 -0.05
N ALA A 114 23.65 12.26 1.28
CA ALA A 114 24.72 13.00 1.96
C ALA A 114 26.11 12.55 1.49
N LYS A 115 26.35 11.23 1.37
CA LYS A 115 27.62 10.70 0.84
C LYS A 115 27.87 11.10 -0.62
N ALA A 116 26.83 11.10 -1.45
CA ALA A 116 26.92 11.51 -2.86
C ALA A 116 27.23 13.01 -3.01
N GLU A 117 26.83 13.85 -2.06
CA GLU A 117 27.17 15.28 -2.07
C GLU A 117 28.63 15.51 -1.64
N LEU A 118 29.07 14.84 -0.56
CA LEU A 118 30.44 14.92 -0.06
C LEU A 118 31.50 14.47 -1.09
N THR A 119 31.11 13.60 -2.03
CA THR A 119 32.00 13.05 -3.07
C THR A 119 32.10 13.94 -4.31
N LYS A 120 31.23 14.95 -4.45
CA LYS A 120 31.31 15.95 -5.54
C LYS A 120 32.24 17.12 -5.19
N GLU A 121 32.52 17.34 -3.91
CA GLU A 121 33.32 18.48 -3.43
C GLU A 121 34.82 18.18 -3.28
N LEU A 122 35.27 16.95 -3.55
CA LEU A 122 36.69 16.63 -3.60
C LEU A 122 37.21 16.89 -5.02
N PRO A 123 38.04 17.94 -5.26
CA PRO A 123 38.73 18.08 -6.52
C PRO A 123 39.75 16.93 -6.64
N PHE A 124 39.79 16.32 -7.83
CA PHE A 124 40.85 15.40 -8.21
C PHE A 124 42.22 16.08 -8.19
#